data_AF-A0A3P7MYH3-F1
#
_entry.id   AF-A0A3P7MYH3-F1
#
_cell.length_a   1.000
_cell.length_b   1.000
_cell.length_c   1.000
_cell.angle_alpha   90.00
_cell.angle_beta   90.00
_cell.angle_gamma   90.00
#
_symmetry.space_group_name_H-M   'P 1'
#
loop_
_entity.id
_entity.type
_entity.pdbx_description
1 polymer ?
#
loop_
_entity_poly.entity_id
_entity_poly.type
_entity_poly.pdbx_seq_one_letter_code
_entity_poly.pdbx_strand_id
1 'polypeptide(L)'
;MEAFHGLDHAFIFTRGYSSNFEIRPFTKRDENMAKILTNMVTNFAKTGDPSTKRFVWPPFKGNVTTEHVSIDLPPKVIQGELHWPNPKFWNVEADLISQHVGGDGDTNFQLSAYRRAWWALWLLVAILAIVVWGIVIYAVVSKGSSPRNKPYDNIVITR
;
A
#
# COMPACT_ATOMS: atom_id res chain seq x y z
N MET A 1 4.43 -28.30 -19.71
CA MET A 1 3.38 -27.68 -18.88
C MET A 1 3.95 -26.38 -18.38
N GLU A 2 3.22 -25.27 -18.55
CA GLU A 2 3.51 -24.09 -17.75
C GLU A 2 2.89 -24.33 -16.38
N ALA A 3 3.66 -24.11 -15.31
CA ALA A 3 3.14 -24.25 -13.95
C ALA A 3 2.20 -23.06 -13.66
N PHE A 4 1.01 -23.33 -13.12
CA PHE A 4 0.11 -22.30 -12.62
C PHE A 4 0.02 -22.34 -11.09
N HIS A 5 -0.38 -21.23 -10.50
CA HIS A 5 -0.47 -21.09 -9.04
C HIS A 5 -1.45 -22.08 -8.41
N GLY A 6 -0.98 -22.90 -7.45
CA GLY A 6 -1.79 -23.87 -6.72
C GLY A 6 -1.97 -25.22 -7.44
N LEU A 7 -1.36 -25.43 -8.60
CA LEU A 7 -1.39 -26.72 -9.29
C LEU A 7 -0.69 -27.83 -8.48
N ASP A 8 0.33 -27.49 -7.70
CA ASP A 8 1.10 -28.40 -6.84
C ASP A 8 0.24 -29.18 -5.84
N HIS A 9 -0.73 -28.53 -5.17
CA HIS A 9 -1.61 -29.25 -4.25
C HIS A 9 -2.57 -30.20 -4.98
N ALA A 10 -2.93 -29.90 -6.24
CA ALA A 10 -3.82 -30.75 -7.03
C ALA A 10 -3.10 -32.02 -7.49
N PHE A 11 -1.76 -32.02 -7.54
CA PHE A 11 -0.99 -33.25 -7.70
C PHE A 11 -0.99 -34.12 -6.43
N ILE A 12 -1.17 -33.54 -5.25
CA ILE A 12 -1.16 -34.27 -3.98
C ILE A 12 -2.53 -34.87 -3.66
N PHE A 13 -3.59 -34.05 -3.75
CA PHE A 13 -4.91 -34.39 -3.23
C PHE A 13 -5.92 -34.81 -4.30
N THR A 14 -5.65 -34.51 -5.58
CA THR A 14 -6.55 -34.83 -6.68
C THR A 14 -5.78 -35.47 -7.85
N ARG A 15 -6.46 -35.78 -8.96
CA ARG A 15 -5.82 -36.16 -10.22
C ARG A 15 -5.66 -34.94 -11.12
N GLY A 16 -5.05 -33.88 -10.56
CA GLY A 16 -5.00 -32.57 -11.18
C GLY A 16 -6.33 -31.81 -11.11
N TYR A 17 -6.36 -30.65 -11.77
CA TYR A 17 -7.58 -29.84 -11.91
C TYR A 17 -8.26 -30.16 -13.23
N SER A 18 -9.52 -30.60 -13.17
CA SER A 18 -10.45 -30.49 -14.30
C SER A 18 -11.15 -29.12 -14.23
N SER A 19 -10.40 -28.02 -14.25
CA SER A 19 -11.02 -26.68 -14.28
C SER A 19 -11.39 -26.32 -15.73
N ASN A 20 -12.39 -25.46 -15.90
CA ASN A 20 -12.94 -25.04 -17.19
C ASN A 20 -11.92 -24.45 -18.19
N PHE A 21 -10.69 -24.13 -17.75
CA PHE A 21 -9.65 -23.54 -18.57
C PHE A 21 -8.60 -24.53 -19.09
N GLU A 22 -8.51 -25.74 -18.52
CA GLU A 22 -7.50 -26.72 -18.91
C GLU A 22 -8.01 -28.16 -18.71
N ILE A 23 -8.66 -28.69 -19.75
CA ILE A 23 -9.14 -30.08 -19.78
C ILE A 23 -8.02 -30.95 -20.37
N ARG A 24 -6.91 -31.08 -19.66
CA ARG A 24 -5.86 -32.06 -20.03
C ARG A 24 -6.10 -33.35 -19.25
N PRO A 25 -6.06 -34.52 -19.90
CA PRO A 25 -6.19 -35.79 -19.19
C PRO A 25 -4.99 -36.01 -18.27
N PHE A 26 -5.25 -36.43 -17.03
CA PHE A 26 -4.20 -36.80 -16.07
C PHE A 26 -3.41 -38.00 -16.60
N THR A 27 -2.14 -37.78 -16.89
CA THR A 27 -1.28 -38.78 -17.54
C THR A 27 -0.59 -39.69 -16.53
N LYS A 28 0.01 -40.79 -17.02
CA LYS A 28 0.88 -41.63 -16.19
C LYS A 28 2.10 -40.88 -15.64
N ARG A 29 2.59 -39.87 -16.36
CA ARG A 29 3.68 -39.00 -15.88
C ARG A 29 3.21 -38.20 -14.67
N ASP A 30 2.01 -37.65 -14.75
CA ASP A 30 1.39 -36.89 -13.66
C ASP A 30 1.18 -37.75 -12.42
N GLU A 31 0.72 -38.98 -12.60
CA GLU A 31 0.57 -39.96 -11.52
C GLU A 31 1.91 -40.25 -10.83
N ASN A 32 2.99 -40.39 -11.60
CA ASN A 32 4.32 -40.63 -11.03
C ASN A 32 4.86 -39.40 -10.28
N MET A 33 4.59 -38.19 -10.80
CA MET A 33 4.99 -36.95 -10.16
C MET A 33 4.24 -36.74 -8.85
N ALA A 34 2.92 -36.97 -8.86
CA ALA A 34 2.06 -36.99 -7.68
C ALA A 34 2.58 -37.95 -6.60
N LYS A 35 2.89 -39.20 -6.97
CA LYS A 35 3.44 -40.19 -6.03
C LYS A 35 4.77 -39.75 -5.42
N ILE A 36 5.67 -39.17 -6.22
CA ILE A 36 6.98 -38.71 -5.74
C ILE A 36 6.80 -37.52 -4.79
N LEU A 37 6.00 -36.52 -5.17
CA LEU A 37 5.72 -35.36 -4.34
C LEU A 37 5.04 -35.74 -3.02
N THR A 38 4.02 -36.59 -3.06
CA THR A 38 3.34 -37.09 -1.85
C THR A 38 4.30 -37.86 -0.94
N ASN A 39 5.20 -38.67 -1.50
CA ASN A 39 6.23 -39.36 -0.70
C ASN A 39 7.20 -38.38 -0.04
N MET A 40 7.65 -37.34 -0.76
CA MET A 40 8.54 -36.32 -0.20
C MET A 40 7.88 -35.56 0.95
N VAL A 41 6.62 -35.12 0.76
CA VAL A 41 5.85 -34.40 1.78
C VAL A 41 5.60 -35.29 3.01
N THR A 42 5.23 -36.55 2.80
CA THR A 42 4.96 -37.48 3.93
C THR A 42 6.22 -37.89 4.67
N ASN A 43 7.34 -38.07 3.98
CA ASN A 43 8.64 -38.31 4.62
C ASN A 43 9.06 -37.10 5.47
N PHE A 44 8.92 -35.88 4.92
CA PHE A 44 9.19 -34.66 5.67
C PHE A 44 8.31 -34.56 6.92
N ALA A 45 7.00 -34.83 6.81
CA ALA A 45 6.11 -34.83 7.96
C ALA A 45 6.48 -35.88 9.02
N LYS A 46 7.05 -37.02 8.60
CA LYS A 46 7.41 -38.14 9.49
C LYS A 46 8.75 -37.94 10.19
N THR A 47 9.77 -37.45 9.47
CA THR A 47 11.16 -37.44 9.94
C THR A 47 11.88 -36.10 9.79
N GLY A 48 11.22 -35.07 9.24
CA GLY A 48 11.85 -33.81 8.88
C GLY A 48 12.77 -33.87 7.65
N ASP A 49 12.81 -35.01 6.95
CA ASP A 49 13.63 -35.22 5.75
C ASP A 49 12.75 -35.64 4.57
N PRO A 50 12.63 -34.82 3.49
CA PRO A 50 11.82 -35.14 2.32
C PRO A 50 12.47 -36.16 1.38
N SER A 51 13.68 -36.64 1.67
CA SER A 51 14.41 -37.58 0.82
C SER A 51 13.62 -38.86 0.55
N THR A 52 13.78 -39.42 -0.65
CA THR A 52 13.19 -40.70 -1.05
C THR A 52 14.30 -41.73 -1.27
N LYS A 53 13.94 -43.01 -1.43
CA LYS A 53 14.91 -44.08 -1.73
C LYS A 53 15.75 -43.82 -3.00
N ARG A 54 15.25 -43.02 -3.94
CA ARG A 54 15.87 -42.77 -5.25
C ARG A 54 16.43 -41.35 -5.40
N PHE A 55 16.19 -40.48 -4.43
CA PHE A 55 16.59 -39.08 -4.50
C PHE A 55 16.84 -38.54 -3.10
N VAL A 56 18.04 -38.03 -2.88
CA VAL A 56 18.41 -37.31 -1.65
C VAL A 56 18.11 -35.84 -1.84
N TRP A 57 17.28 -35.27 -0.96
CA TRP A 57 16.96 -33.86 -0.99
C TRP A 57 17.92 -33.12 -0.04
N PRO A 58 18.87 -32.33 -0.55
CA PRO A 58 19.84 -31.64 0.30
C PRO A 58 19.15 -30.55 1.15
N PRO A 59 19.47 -30.43 2.44
CA PRO A 59 18.91 -29.39 3.29
C PRO A 59 19.39 -28.01 2.82
N PHE A 60 18.47 -27.04 2.78
CA PHE A 60 18.81 -25.66 2.49
C PHE A 60 19.64 -25.07 3.64
N LYS A 61 20.85 -24.58 3.32
CA LYS A 61 21.75 -23.93 4.28
C LYS A 61 21.92 -22.50 3.81
N GLY A 62 21.03 -21.59 4.21
CA GLY A 62 20.85 -20.26 3.59
C GLY A 62 22.10 -19.39 3.34
N ASN A 63 23.20 -19.60 4.06
CA ASN A 63 24.46 -18.87 3.86
C ASN A 63 25.51 -19.62 3.01
N VAL A 64 25.26 -20.88 2.66
CA VAL A 64 26.23 -21.79 2.04
C VAL A 64 25.70 -22.37 0.73
N THR A 65 24.41 -22.70 0.67
CA THR A 65 23.79 -23.29 -0.51
C THR A 65 22.59 -22.46 -0.94
N THR A 66 22.60 -22.05 -2.21
CA THR A 66 21.45 -21.44 -2.87
C THR A 66 20.66 -22.46 -3.68
N GLU A 67 21.07 -23.72 -3.63
CA GLU A 67 20.50 -24.80 -4.43
C GLU A 67 19.05 -25.10 -4.04
N HIS A 68 18.26 -25.50 -5.03
CA HIS A 68 16.86 -25.87 -4.83
C HIS A 68 16.53 -27.12 -5.65
N VAL A 69 15.53 -27.87 -5.22
CA VAL A 69 15.11 -29.09 -5.92
C VAL A 69 14.00 -28.76 -6.91
N SER A 70 14.22 -29.13 -8.18
CA SER A 70 13.16 -29.21 -9.17
C SER A 70 12.40 -30.50 -9.00
N ILE A 71 11.09 -30.40 -8.75
CA ILE A 71 10.17 -31.52 -8.53
C ILE A 71 9.68 -32.15 -9.86
N ASP A 72 10.02 -31.57 -11.01
CA ASP A 72 9.78 -32.22 -12.32
C ASP A 72 10.49 -33.57 -12.41
N LEU A 73 10.00 -34.47 -13.25
CA LEU A 73 10.52 -35.82 -13.41
C LEU A 73 11.65 -35.91 -14.45
N PRO A 74 12.83 -36.47 -14.09
CA PRO A 74 13.23 -36.91 -12.75
C PRO A 74 13.65 -35.73 -11.84
N PRO A 75 13.45 -35.83 -10.50
CA PRO A 75 13.84 -34.78 -9.57
C PRO A 75 15.34 -34.49 -9.65
N LYS A 76 15.71 -33.22 -9.64
CA LYS A 76 17.09 -32.77 -9.76
C LYS A 76 17.38 -31.59 -8.86
N VAL A 77 18.61 -31.53 -8.36
CA VAL A 77 19.12 -30.35 -7.65
C VAL A 77 19.57 -29.33 -8.68
N ILE A 78 19.04 -28.12 -8.60
CA ILE A 78 19.42 -26.97 -9.42
C ILE A 78 20.33 -26.08 -8.58
N GLN A 79 21.50 -25.78 -9.12
CA GLN A 79 22.45 -24.85 -8.51
C GLN A 79 22.02 -23.40 -8.79
N GLY A 80 22.25 -22.51 -7.83
CA GLY A 80 21.92 -21.09 -7.94
C GLY A 80 20.57 -20.70 -7.33
N GLU A 81 20.44 -19.41 -7.03
CA GLU A 81 19.27 -18.84 -6.37
C GLU A 81 17.99 -19.01 -7.21
N LEU A 82 16.89 -19.34 -6.52
CA LEU A 82 15.57 -19.43 -7.14
C LEU A 82 15.17 -18.06 -7.73
N HIS A 83 14.87 -18.01 -9.04
CA HIS A 83 14.45 -16.82 -9.79
C HIS A 83 15.47 -15.67 -9.94
N TRP A 84 16.77 -15.89 -9.74
CA TRP A 84 17.80 -14.85 -9.96
C TRP A 84 17.70 -14.21 -11.37
N PRO A 85 17.82 -12.86 -11.51
CA PRO A 85 18.07 -11.84 -10.47
C PRO A 85 16.81 -11.22 -9.84
N ASN A 86 15.62 -11.59 -10.32
CA ASN A 86 14.35 -10.92 -10.01
C ASN A 86 14.02 -10.76 -8.51
N PRO A 87 14.29 -11.70 -7.58
CA PRO A 87 13.95 -11.50 -6.17
C PRO A 87 14.84 -10.46 -5.50
N LYS A 88 16.08 -10.22 -5.96
CA LYS A 88 16.94 -9.16 -5.39
C LYS A 88 16.37 -7.78 -5.67
N PHE A 89 15.86 -7.58 -6.88
CA PHE A 89 15.15 -6.36 -7.22
C PHE A 89 13.98 -6.12 -6.25
N TRP A 90 13.08 -7.09 -6.09
CA TRP A 90 11.89 -6.91 -5.26
C TRP A 90 12.18 -6.85 -3.75
N ASN A 91 13.16 -7.60 -3.25
CA ASN A 91 13.44 -7.68 -1.81
C ASN A 91 14.43 -6.61 -1.33
N VAL A 92 15.27 -6.06 -2.20
CA VAL A 92 16.32 -5.10 -1.84
C VAL A 92 16.12 -3.77 -2.56
N GLU A 93 16.10 -3.80 -3.89
CA GLU A 93 16.11 -2.55 -4.67
C GLU A 93 14.78 -1.79 -4.59
N ALA A 94 13.64 -2.50 -4.64
CA ALA A 94 12.32 -1.89 -4.51
C ALA A 94 12.12 -1.25 -3.13
N ASP A 95 12.65 -1.87 -2.07
CA ASP A 95 12.63 -1.29 -0.72
C ASP A 95 13.45 0.00 -0.66
N LEU A 96 14.67 -0.02 -1.21
CA LEU A 96 15.53 1.17 -1.29
C LEU A 96 14.88 2.30 -2.10
N ILE A 97 14.22 1.97 -3.22
CA ILE A 97 13.47 2.95 -4.02
C ILE A 97 12.31 3.52 -3.20
N SER A 98 11.58 2.69 -2.46
CA SER A 98 10.46 3.15 -1.62
C SER A 98 10.91 4.13 -0.54
N GLN A 99 12.07 3.89 0.08
CA GLN A 99 12.65 4.79 1.07
C GLN A 99 13.08 6.11 0.45
N HIS A 100 13.59 6.09 -0.79
CA HIS A 100 14.02 7.29 -1.49
C HIS A 100 12.83 8.13 -1.99
N VAL A 101 11.76 7.49 -2.47
CA VAL A 101 10.52 8.17 -2.92
C VAL A 101 9.69 8.66 -1.72
N GLY A 102 9.74 7.95 -0.59
CA GLY A 102 9.14 8.36 0.69
C GLY A 102 9.92 9.46 1.42
N GLY A 103 11.06 9.90 0.87
CA GLY A 103 11.85 11.03 1.36
C GLY A 103 11.20 12.39 1.09
N ASP A 104 9.99 12.59 1.62
CA ASP A 104 9.40 13.76 2.30
C ASP A 104 9.96 15.19 2.10
N GLY A 105 10.51 15.52 0.92
CA GLY A 105 10.89 16.89 0.55
C GLY A 105 9.69 17.69 0.04
N ASP A 106 8.92 17.10 -0.87
CA ASP A 106 7.88 17.83 -1.61
C ASP A 106 6.54 17.91 -0.85
N THR A 107 6.18 16.87 -0.11
CA THR A 107 4.97 16.81 0.73
C THR A 107 5.03 17.83 1.87
N ASN A 108 6.15 17.88 2.58
CA ASN A 108 6.38 18.83 3.68
C ASN A 108 6.43 20.28 3.20
N PHE A 109 7.03 20.52 2.02
CA PHE A 109 7.05 21.85 1.42
C PHE A 109 5.63 22.33 1.06
N GLN A 110 4.82 21.48 0.41
CA GLN A 110 3.43 21.81 0.08
C GLN A 110 2.59 22.09 1.34
N LEU A 111 2.68 21.26 2.37
CA LEU A 111 1.97 21.46 3.65
C LEU A 111 2.34 22.79 4.32
N SER A 112 3.60 23.21 4.22
CA SER A 112 4.06 24.50 4.75
C SER A 112 3.47 25.70 3.99
N ALA A 113 3.36 25.59 2.66
CA ALA A 113 2.76 26.61 1.80
C ALA A 113 1.26 26.75 2.07
N TYR A 114 0.53 25.64 2.21
CA TYR A 114 -0.89 25.63 2.58
C TYR A 114 -1.14 26.28 3.94
N ARG A 115 -0.30 26.00 4.94
CA ARG A 115 -0.42 26.62 6.26
C ARG A 115 -0.24 28.13 6.21
N ARG A 116 0.71 28.64 5.40
CA ARG A 116 0.94 30.07 5.23
C ARG A 116 -0.21 30.75 4.48
N ALA A 117 -0.73 30.11 3.43
CA ALA A 117 -1.87 30.61 2.67
C ALA A 117 -3.14 30.72 3.55
N TRP A 118 -3.35 29.75 4.44
CA TRP A 118 -4.45 29.78 5.40
C TRP A 118 -4.38 31.00 6.33
N TRP A 119 -3.22 31.28 6.92
CA TRP A 119 -3.04 32.47 7.77
C TRP A 119 -3.26 33.78 6.99
N ALA A 120 -2.79 33.85 5.75
CA ALA A 120 -2.98 35.03 4.90
C ALA A 120 -4.48 35.30 4.61
N LEU A 121 -5.28 34.24 4.41
CA LEU A 121 -6.73 34.35 4.20
C LEU A 121 -7.42 34.98 5.42
N TRP A 122 -7.12 34.51 6.62
CA TRP A 122 -7.71 35.04 7.86
C TRP A 122 -7.30 36.49 8.14
N LEU A 123 -6.04 36.86 7.83
CA LEU A 123 -5.59 38.24 7.93
C LEU A 123 -6.37 39.16 6.98
N LEU A 124 -6.61 38.73 5.74
CA LEU A 124 -7.41 39.50 4.78
C LEU A 124 -8.86 39.68 5.26
N VAL A 125 -9.48 38.62 5.79
CA VAL A 125 -10.82 38.68 6.37
C VAL A 125 -10.88 39.67 7.55
N ALA A 126 -9.88 39.64 8.44
CA ALA A 126 -9.81 40.56 9.57
C ALA A 126 -9.67 42.02 9.13
N ILE A 127 -8.81 42.30 8.13
CA ILE A 127 -8.64 43.64 7.57
C ILE A 127 -9.95 44.16 6.96
N LEU A 128 -10.63 43.34 6.14
CA LEU A 128 -11.90 43.71 5.54
C LEU A 128 -12.97 43.99 6.60
N ALA A 129 -13.03 43.20 7.67
CA ALA A 129 -13.95 43.44 8.77
C ALA A 129 -13.67 44.80 9.44
N ILE A 130 -12.41 45.12 9.72
CA ILE A 130 -12.03 46.42 10.32
C ILE A 130 -12.44 47.58 9.41
N VAL A 131 -12.22 47.47 8.10
CA VAL A 131 -12.59 48.52 7.14
C VAL A 131 -14.10 48.74 7.10
N VAL A 132 -14.88 47.66 7.00
CA VAL A 132 -16.36 47.74 6.94
C VAL A 132 -16.91 48.33 8.23
N TRP A 133 -16.47 47.83 9.39
CA TRP A 133 -16.92 48.35 10.68
C TRP A 133 -16.47 49.79 10.91
N GLY A 134 -15.27 50.17 10.48
CA GLY A 134 -14.80 51.55 10.52
C GLY A 134 -15.71 52.51 9.74
N ILE A 135 -16.15 52.12 8.54
CA ILE A 135 -17.09 52.90 7.72
C ILE A 135 -18.45 53.01 8.41
N VAL A 136 -18.98 51.91 8.95
CA VAL A 136 -20.27 51.90 9.67
C VAL A 136 -20.22 52.83 10.88
N ILE A 137 -19.19 52.73 11.71
CA ILE A 137 -19.02 53.58 12.90
C ILE A 137 -18.93 55.05 12.48
N TYR A 138 -18.14 55.37 11.45
CA TYR A 138 -18.03 56.73 10.92
C TYR A 138 -19.39 57.28 10.44
N ALA A 139 -20.17 56.48 9.71
CA ALA A 139 -21.49 56.87 9.24
C ALA A 139 -22.49 57.09 10.40
N VAL A 140 -22.46 56.24 11.44
CA VAL A 140 -23.32 56.38 12.62
C VAL A 140 -22.95 57.64 13.42
N VAL A 141 -21.66 57.86 13.68
CA VAL A 141 -21.20 59.03 14.46
C VAL A 141 -21.49 60.33 13.72
N SER A 142 -21.22 60.40 12.41
CA SER A 142 -21.49 61.59 11.60
C SER A 142 -22.98 61.91 11.47
N LYS A 143 -23.85 60.90 11.43
CA LYS A 143 -25.30 61.09 11.37
C LYS A 143 -25.91 61.39 12.75
N GLY A 144 -25.36 60.81 13.81
CA GLY A 144 -25.77 61.04 15.20
C GLY A 144 -25.37 62.41 15.75
N SER A 145 -24.29 63.00 15.24
CA SER A 145 -23.85 64.36 15.58
C SER A 145 -24.46 65.46 14.68
N SER A 146 -25.42 65.10 13.80
CA SER A 146 -26.17 66.08 13.01
C SER A 146 -27.08 66.94 13.91
N PRO A 147 -27.04 68.29 13.86
CA PRO A 147 -27.72 69.19 14.81
C PRO A 147 -29.26 69.22 14.71
N ARG A 148 -29.86 68.32 13.92
CA ARG A 148 -31.27 68.39 13.52
C ARG A 148 -32.21 67.67 14.49
N ASN A 149 -31.67 66.99 15.49
CA ASN A 149 -32.42 66.34 16.57
C ASN A 149 -32.59 67.32 17.74
N LYS A 150 -33.30 68.42 17.53
CA LYS A 150 -33.75 69.26 18.65
C LYS A 150 -34.92 68.56 19.34
N PRO A 151 -34.95 68.47 20.68
CA PRO A 151 -36.16 68.07 21.39
C PRO A 151 -37.25 69.11 21.13
N TYR A 152 -38.50 68.67 20.96
CA TYR A 152 -39.63 69.56 20.76
C TYR A 152 -39.84 70.42 22.01
N ASP A 153 -39.55 71.72 21.90
CA ASP A 153 -39.94 72.71 22.91
C ASP A 153 -41.40 73.12 22.66
N ASN A 154 -42.33 72.40 23.29
CA ASN A 154 -43.73 72.81 23.41
C ASN A 154 -44.16 72.76 24.88
N ILE A 155 -43.57 73.64 25.70
CA ILE A 155 -44.15 74.05 26.99
C ILE A 155 -44.43 75.54 26.91
N VAL A 156 -45.70 75.88 26.64
CA VAL A 156 -46.20 77.26 26.74
C VAL A 156 -46.54 77.51 28.21
N ILE A 157 -45.75 78.35 28.89
CA ILE A 157 -46.14 78.91 30.19
C ILE A 157 -46.67 80.31 29.93
N THR A 158 -48.00 80.44 29.87
CA THR A 158 -48.69 81.72 29.97
C THR A 158 -48.62 82.22 31.41
N ARG A 159 -48.20 83.48 31.58
CA ARG A 159 -48.19 84.20 32.86
C ARG A 159 -49.53 84.85 33.13
#